data_AF-A0A9D9LTM2-F1
#
_entry.id   AF-A0A9D9LTM2-F1
#
_cell.length_a   1.000
_cell.length_b   1.000
_cell.length_c   1.000
_cell.angle_alpha   90.00
_cell.angle_beta   90.00
_cell.angle_gamma   90.00
#
_symmetry.space_group_name_H-M   'P 1'
#
loop_
_entity.id
_entity.type
_entity.pdbx_description
1 polymer ?
#
loop_
_entity_poly.entity_id
_entity_poly.type
_entity_poly.pdbx_seq_one_letter_code
_entity_poly.pdbx_strand_id
1 'polypeptide(L)'
;KGRPEELKGVRVCRQTRGFWREEYDCRQDPRGNDYFWLQGAFCNAEPEVEDTDEWALKNGYVAVVPVKVDMTNYSLMERLKGIM
;
A
#
# COMPACT_ATOMS: atom_id res chain seq x y z
N LYS A 1 -9.72 8.17 -13.71
CA LYS A 1 -10.05 6.73 -13.80
C LYS A 1 -11.25 6.48 -12.90
N GLY A 2 -12.25 5.71 -13.38
CA GLY A 2 -13.44 5.32 -12.62
C GLY A 2 -14.57 6.35 -12.70
N ARG A 3 -15.32 6.35 -13.80
CA ARG A 3 -16.59 7.10 -13.84
C ARG A 3 -17.60 6.43 -12.90
N PRO A 4 -18.47 7.16 -12.19
CA PRO A 4 -19.41 6.56 -11.23
C PRO A 4 -20.23 5.40 -11.80
N GLU A 5 -20.65 5.53 -13.06
CA GLU A 5 -21.39 4.52 -13.81
C GLU A 5 -20.61 3.24 -14.15
N GLU A 6 -19.28 3.25 -14.03
CA GLU A 6 -18.40 2.09 -14.28
C GLU A 6 -18.07 1.31 -13.00
N LEU A 7 -18.44 1.83 -11.83
CA LEU A 7 -18.10 1.23 -10.54
C LEU A 7 -19.03 0.05 -10.23
N LYS A 8 -18.44 -1.08 -9.83
CA LYS A 8 -19.18 -2.30 -9.44
C LYS A 8 -19.81 -2.22 -8.04
N GLY A 9 -19.58 -1.13 -7.32
CA GLY A 9 -20.08 -0.90 -5.96
C GLY A 9 -18.96 -0.58 -4.97
N VAL A 10 -19.28 -0.73 -3.69
CA VAL A 10 -18.40 -0.44 -2.55
C VAL A 10 -18.01 -1.74 -1.86
N ARG A 11 -16.73 -1.89 -1.48
CA ARG A 11 -16.24 -2.98 -0.65
C ARG A 11 -15.51 -2.46 0.58
N VAL A 12 -15.88 -2.99 1.74
CA VAL A 12 -15.07 -2.85 2.96
C VAL A 12 -13.90 -3.82 2.84
N CYS A 13 -12.69 -3.29 2.98
CA CYS A 13 -11.44 -4.01 2.75
C CYS A 13 -10.54 -3.86 3.97
N ARG A 14 -9.55 -4.74 4.12
CA ARG A 14 -8.37 -4.43 4.94
C ARG A 14 -7.27 -3.84 4.06
N GLN A 15 -6.27 -3.24 4.69
CA GLN A 15 -5.10 -2.71 4.00
C GLN A 15 -4.29 -3.85 3.35
N THR A 16 -3.89 -3.67 2.09
CA THR A 16 -2.94 -4.57 1.41
C THR A 16 -1.57 -4.47 2.07
N ARG A 17 -0.90 -5.61 2.26
CA ARG A 17 0.52 -5.68 2.58
C ARG A 17 1.34 -5.36 1.33
N GLY A 18 1.44 -4.07 1.05
CA GLY A 18 2.25 -3.52 -0.01
C GLY A 18 3.44 -2.73 0.52
N PHE A 19 4.48 -2.62 -0.30
CA PHE A 19 5.60 -1.73 -0.05
C PHE A 19 6.07 -1.10 -1.36
N TRP A 20 6.67 0.08 -1.27
CA TRP A 20 7.34 0.68 -2.41
C TRP A 20 8.76 0.16 -2.47
N ARG A 21 9.12 -0.45 -3.60
CA ARG A 21 10.52 -0.73 -3.91
C ARG A 21 11.11 0.53 -4.52
N GLU A 22 11.92 1.23 -3.73
CA GLU A 22 12.55 2.49 -4.13
C GLU A 22 13.68 2.25 -5.14
N GLU A 23 13.76 3.12 -6.12
CA GLU A 23 14.84 3.20 -7.11
C GLU A 23 15.24 4.68 -7.24
N TYR A 24 16.54 4.94 -7.40
CA TYR A 24 17.04 6.31 -7.57
C TYR A 24 17.56 6.48 -9.00
N ASP A 25 16.91 7.34 -9.77
CA ASP A 25 17.34 7.70 -11.12
C ASP A 25 18.27 8.92 -11.04
N CYS A 26 19.57 8.67 -11.22
CA CYS A 26 20.61 9.70 -11.18
C CYS A 26 20.69 10.42 -12.53
N ARG A 27 20.66 11.75 -12.48
CA ARG A 27 20.79 12.63 -13.65
C ARG A 27 21.69 13.81 -13.33
N GLN A 28 22.16 14.50 -14.37
CA GLN A 28 22.93 15.74 -14.21
C GLN A 28 22.13 16.95 -14.65
N ASP A 29 22.23 18.03 -13.88
CA ASP A 29 21.73 19.34 -14.27
C ASP A 29 22.63 19.97 -15.37
N PRO A 30 22.22 21.06 -16.02
CA PRO A 30 23.05 21.72 -17.05
C PRO A 30 24.38 22.30 -16.54
N ARG A 31 24.58 22.36 -15.22
CA ARG A 31 25.82 22.81 -14.57
C ARG A 31 26.72 21.63 -14.16
N GLY A 32 26.31 20.39 -14.43
CA GLY A 32 27.04 19.17 -14.12
C GLY A 32 26.84 18.66 -12.68
N ASN A 33 25.87 19.18 -11.93
CA ASN A 33 25.57 18.64 -10.60
C ASN A 33 24.65 17.43 -10.70
N ASP A 34 24.98 16.37 -9.99
CA ASP A 34 24.12 15.20 -9.86
C ASP A 34 22.86 15.54 -9.05
N TYR A 35 21.72 15.05 -9.52
CA TYR A 35 20.46 15.04 -8.78
C TYR A 35 19.76 13.70 -8.98
N PHE A 36 18.96 13.30 -8.00
CA PHE A 36 18.35 11.98 -7.96
C PHE A 36 16.84 12.13 -7.94
N TRP A 37 16.16 11.52 -8.91
CA TRP A 37 14.73 11.31 -8.82
C TRP A 37 14.45 10.08 -7.98
N LEU A 38 13.67 10.25 -6.91
CA LEU A 38 13.06 9.12 -6.23
C LEU A 38 12.00 8.52 -7.16
N GLN A 39 12.23 7.29 -7.55
CA GLN A 39 11.32 6.45 -8.32
C GLN A 39 10.99 5.21 -7.50
N GLY A 40 10.07 4.41 -8.00
CA GLY A 40 9.79 3.12 -7.40
C GLY A 40 8.58 2.44 -7.99
N ALA A 41 8.48 1.16 -7.70
CA ALA A 41 7.33 0.34 -8.05
C ALA A 41 6.63 -0.13 -6.77
N PHE A 42 5.31 0.02 -6.74
CA PHE A 42 4.49 -0.59 -5.70
C PHE A 42 4.51 -2.11 -5.86
N CYS A 43 4.93 -2.80 -4.80
CA CYS A 43 4.97 -4.25 -4.71
C CYS A 43 3.86 -4.72 -3.77
N ASN A 44 2.87 -5.43 -4.32
CA ASN A 44 1.86 -6.12 -3.51
C ASN A 44 2.42 -7.49 -3.09
N ALA A 45 2.57 -7.75 -1.79
CA ALA A 45 3.08 -9.01 -1.26
C ALA A 45 2.00 -10.12 -1.16
N GLU A 46 0.76 -9.82 -1.53
CA GLU A 46 -0.41 -10.71 -1.47
C GLU A 46 -1.35 -10.52 -2.69
N PRO A 47 -0.84 -10.67 -3.92
CA PRO A 47 -1.58 -10.29 -5.14
C PRO A 47 -2.85 -11.12 -5.42
N GLU A 48 -2.94 -12.32 -4.86
CA GLU A 48 -4.07 -13.24 -4.98
C GLU A 48 -5.21 -12.96 -3.98
N VAL A 49 -5.02 -12.07 -3.01
CA VAL A 49 -6.00 -11.91 -1.93
C VAL A 49 -7.07 -10.87 -2.27
N GLU A 50 -8.35 -11.24 -2.11
CA GLU A 50 -9.49 -10.44 -2.59
C GLU A 50 -10.10 -9.47 -1.56
N ASP A 51 -9.72 -9.58 -0.28
CA ASP A 51 -10.26 -8.75 0.80
C ASP A 51 -9.48 -7.44 1.00
N THR A 52 -8.58 -7.11 0.07
CA THR A 52 -7.71 -5.94 0.15
C THR A 52 -8.15 -4.77 -0.73
N ASP A 53 -7.74 -3.57 -0.33
CA ASP A 53 -7.96 -2.34 -1.10
C ASP A 53 -7.39 -2.40 -2.53
N GLU A 54 -6.15 -2.90 -2.70
CA GLU A 54 -5.51 -3.02 -4.01
C GLU A 54 -6.31 -3.94 -4.95
N TRP A 55 -6.82 -5.07 -4.44
CA TRP A 55 -7.67 -5.95 -5.24
C TRP A 55 -8.99 -5.27 -5.61
N ALA A 56 -9.64 -4.60 -4.67
CA ALA A 56 -10.90 -3.90 -4.91
C ALA A 56 -10.74 -2.82 -5.99
N LEU A 57 -9.70 -2.00 -5.90
CA LEU A 57 -9.38 -0.97 -6.87
C LEU A 57 -9.08 -1.56 -8.26
N LYS A 58 -8.26 -2.62 -8.32
CA LYS A 58 -7.95 -3.34 -9.58
C LYS A 58 -9.18 -3.95 -10.25
N ASN A 59 -10.20 -4.31 -9.46
CA ASN A 59 -11.42 -4.96 -9.94
C ASN A 59 -12.62 -4.03 -10.15
N GLY A 60 -12.45 -2.71 -10.00
CA GLY A 60 -13.47 -1.71 -10.31
C GLY A 60 -14.45 -1.43 -9.17
N TYR A 61 -14.04 -1.65 -7.92
CA TYR A 61 -14.81 -1.30 -6.73
C TYR A 61 -14.24 -0.04 -6.07
N VAL A 62 -15.08 0.64 -5.28
CA VAL A 62 -14.64 1.61 -4.28
C VAL A 62 -14.16 0.84 -3.05
N ALA A 63 -12.94 1.09 -2.60
CA ALA A 63 -12.38 0.49 -1.39
C ALA A 63 -12.61 1.38 -0.16
N VAL A 64 -13.16 0.81 0.91
CA VAL A 64 -13.29 1.45 2.23
C VAL A 64 -12.46 0.66 3.22
N VAL A 65 -11.37 1.26 3.71
CA VAL A 65 -10.45 0.61 4.66
C VAL A 65 -10.58 1.26 6.04
N PRO A 66 -11.17 0.58 7.03
CA PRO A 66 -11.20 1.09 8.39
C PRO A 66 -9.80 0.97 9.01
N VAL A 67 -9.18 2.12 9.29
CA VAL A 67 -7.84 2.20 9.90
C VAL A 67 -7.92 2.75 11.32
N LYS A 68 -6.97 2.33 12.16
CA LYS A 68 -6.70 2.92 13.47
C LYS A 68 -5.30 3.52 13.45
N VAL A 69 -5.10 4.63 14.16
CA VAL A 69 -3.77 5.27 14.31
C VAL A 69 -2.88 4.55 15.32
N ASP A 70 -3.47 3.74 16.19
CA ASP A 70 -2.75 2.93 17.16
C ASP A 70 -2.11 1.71 16.47
N MET A 71 -0.79 1.75 16.38
CA MET A 71 0.04 0.73 15.72
C MET A 71 0.56 -0.33 16.70
N THR A 72 0.11 -0.30 17.96
CA THR A 72 0.52 -1.27 18.97
C THR A 72 0.05 -2.67 18.58
N ASN A 73 0.97 -3.61 18.40
CA ASN A 73 0.62 -5.01 18.15
C ASN A 73 0.26 -5.70 19.47
N TYR A 74 -0.97 -5.51 19.92
CA TYR A 74 -1.48 -6.08 21.18
C TYR A 74 -1.40 -7.61 21.22
N SER A 75 -1.62 -8.29 20.09
CA SER A 75 -1.48 -9.75 20.01
C SER A 75 -0.04 -10.21 20.27
N LEU A 76 0.95 -9.47 19.76
CA LEU A 76 2.36 -9.73 20.05
C LEU A 76 2.72 -9.37 21.49
N MET A 77 2.19 -8.26 22.01
CA MET A 77 2.41 -7.84 23.40
C MET A 77 1.98 -8.93 24.39
N GLU A 78 0.80 -9.53 24.20
CA GLU A 78 0.33 -10.65 25.04
C GLU A 78 1.22 -11.89 24.93
N ARG A 79 1.73 -12.20 23.73
CA ARG A 79 2.69 -13.30 23.56
C ARG A 79 4.00 -13.06 24.31
N LEU A 80 4.52 -11.83 24.28
CA LEU A 80 5.76 -11.48 24.96
C LEU A 80 5.63 -11.55 26.48
N LYS A 81 4.48 -11.14 27.04
CA LYS A 81 4.19 -11.28 28.48
C LYS A 81 4.22 -12.72 28.98
N GLY A 82 3.95 -13.71 28.11
CA GLY A 82 4.00 -15.13 28.49
C GLY A 82 5.40 -15.76 28.42
N ILE A 83 6.38 -15.05 27.87
CA ILE A 83 7.77 -15.53 27.72
C ILE A 83 8.71 -14.79 28.69
N MET A 84 8.28 -13.65 29.23
CA MET A 84 8.93 -12.94 30.33
C MET A 84 8.40 -13.40 31.68
#